data_AF-A0A1G3QX68-F1
#
_entry.id   AF-A0A1G3QX68-F1
#
_cell.length_a   1.000
_cell.length_b   1.000
_cell.length_c   1.000
_cell.angle_alpha   90.00
_cell.angle_beta   90.00
_cell.angle_gamma   90.00
#
_symmetry.space_group_name_H-M   'P 1'
#
loop_
_entity.id
_entity.type
_entity.pdbx_description
1 polymer ?
#
loop_
_entity_poly.entity_id
_entity_poly.type
_entity_poly.pdbx_seq_one_letter_code
_entity_poly.pdbx_strand_id
1 'polypeptide(L)'
;MIIIRDSTARTQTPEDPAFSSKGIVALFAVLVTLTCIAASAIAQGQTSASVLCYHAFLDKKKKDLFCFSLDELNSHIERFRSEGFRFVSVADILSGRIRGSRNILITVDDGNRSVYDAYWKVFKPNNIRPLLAIYPHIIGKKRYALTWDQLRELADSGCDIAAHGYFHLKINQRLFEENPQYFNMEIYDSKKILEQQLNRKIDVFVYPFGLSTDIAIQALKHAGYRYAFTIDKGKIDTPLVHDNGRFGLPRYMITRSGWEYCFNRIIRNAQGAASLKVARTNENSNGKPSILHDERRDSAARKSLVHKRHRREKQGEPDSIIDDKPIRRIPTSFKRLPPPIPITVGRVSSKPLQNFAMEVALIDTRRDSTASPLKQADFDKTLHAKAEKAMTGYYALIKKKHNQLAHESYATYRNFLRLVRGKIDRIKDQIKRYVVRNF
;
A
#
# COMPACT_ATOMS: atom_id res chain seq x y z
N MET A 1 -97.88 38.65 7.35
CA MET A 1 -98.80 37.50 7.46
C MET A 1 -98.17 36.34 6.70
N ILE A 2 -98.32 35.14 7.25
CA ILE A 2 -97.54 33.92 7.01
C ILE A 2 -97.77 33.33 5.59
N ILE A 3 -96.84 32.48 5.13
CA ILE A 3 -97.03 31.15 4.47
C ILE A 3 -96.27 30.94 3.14
N ILE A 4 -95.08 30.32 3.26
CA ILE A 4 -94.57 29.07 2.66
C ILE A 4 -94.92 28.72 1.19
N ARG A 5 -93.90 28.48 0.34
CA ARG A 5 -93.74 27.22 -0.44
C ARG A 5 -92.41 27.04 -1.18
N ASP A 6 -91.89 25.82 -1.00
CA ASP A 6 -90.94 24.99 -1.76
C ASP A 6 -89.55 25.50 -2.17
N SER A 7 -88.53 24.86 -1.58
CA SER A 7 -87.13 24.88 -2.01
C SER A 7 -86.66 23.44 -2.14
N THR A 8 -86.74 22.88 -3.35
CA THR A 8 -85.95 21.71 -3.73
C THR A 8 -84.62 22.18 -4.30
N ALA A 9 -83.65 22.42 -3.43
CA ALA A 9 -82.27 22.66 -3.82
C ALA A 9 -81.58 21.31 -4.06
N ARG A 10 -81.21 21.05 -5.32
CA ARG A 10 -80.42 19.90 -5.74
C ARG A 10 -78.97 20.16 -5.35
N THR A 11 -78.50 19.57 -4.26
CA THR A 11 -77.08 19.57 -3.88
C THR A 11 -76.34 18.48 -4.65
N GLN A 12 -75.56 18.88 -5.65
CA GLN A 12 -74.47 18.04 -6.16
C GLN A 12 -73.33 18.08 -5.13
N THR A 13 -73.06 16.96 -4.49
CA THR A 13 -71.79 16.73 -3.78
C THR A 13 -70.71 16.34 -4.80
N PRO A 14 -69.50 16.91 -4.74
CA PRO A 14 -68.40 16.48 -5.61
C PRO A 14 -67.96 15.07 -5.20
N GLU A 15 -67.89 14.16 -6.17
CA GLU A 15 -67.33 12.81 -5.94
C GLU A 15 -65.84 12.93 -5.59
N ASP A 16 -65.46 12.36 -4.45
CA ASP A 16 -64.06 12.11 -4.11
C ASP A 16 -63.42 11.21 -5.18
N PRO A 17 -62.20 11.49 -5.66
CA PRO A 17 -61.54 10.63 -6.64
C PRO A 17 -61.21 9.30 -5.95
N ALA A 18 -62.05 8.30 -6.20
CA ALA A 18 -61.81 6.93 -5.78
C ALA A 18 -60.51 6.45 -6.43
N PHE A 19 -59.43 6.38 -5.63
CA PHE A 19 -58.18 5.74 -6.01
C PHE A 19 -58.50 4.28 -6.34
N SER A 20 -58.51 3.93 -7.62
CA SER A 20 -58.86 2.57 -8.03
C SER A 20 -57.90 1.56 -7.38
N SER A 21 -58.42 0.42 -6.96
CA SER A 21 -57.63 -0.69 -6.40
C SER A 21 -56.45 -1.09 -7.28
N LYS A 22 -56.57 -0.90 -8.60
CA LYS A 22 -55.49 -1.11 -9.59
C LYS A 22 -54.33 -0.12 -9.43
N GLY A 23 -54.60 1.13 -9.05
CA GLY A 23 -53.58 2.15 -8.77
C GLY A 23 -52.79 1.85 -7.50
N ILE A 24 -53.46 1.33 -6.46
CA ILE A 24 -52.83 0.90 -5.21
C ILE A 24 -51.92 -0.31 -5.44
N VAL A 25 -52.38 -1.30 -6.21
CA VAL A 25 -51.58 -2.49 -6.56
C VAL A 25 -50.37 -2.12 -7.43
N ALA A 26 -50.53 -1.21 -8.39
CA ALA A 26 -49.42 -0.74 -9.23
C ALA A 26 -48.37 0.03 -8.40
N LEU A 27 -48.81 0.90 -7.47
CA LEU A 27 -47.92 1.62 -6.57
C LEU A 27 -47.16 0.66 -5.64
N PHE A 28 -47.84 -0.37 -5.12
CA PHE A 28 -47.21 -1.39 -4.27
C PHE A 28 -46.18 -2.22 -5.05
N ALA A 29 -46.47 -2.60 -6.30
CA ALA A 29 -45.52 -3.30 -7.16
C ALA A 29 -44.28 -2.45 -7.48
N VAL A 30 -44.46 -1.14 -7.76
CA VAL A 30 -43.36 -0.20 -7.96
C VAL A 30 -42.55 -0.03 -6.67
N LEU A 31 -43.21 0.08 -5.52
CA LEU A 31 -42.52 0.19 -4.23
C LEU A 31 -41.68 -1.05 -3.96
N VAL A 32 -42.24 -2.26 -4.11
CA VAL A 32 -41.55 -3.54 -3.95
C VAL A 32 -40.36 -3.67 -4.90
N THR A 33 -40.53 -3.24 -6.16
CA THR A 33 -39.45 -3.26 -7.15
C THR A 33 -38.32 -2.30 -6.77
N LEU A 34 -38.67 -1.10 -6.29
CA LEU A 34 -37.69 -0.12 -5.79
C LEU A 34 -37.00 -0.60 -4.51
N THR A 35 -37.69 -1.27 -3.58
CA THR A 35 -37.05 -1.89 -2.40
C THR A 35 -36.16 -3.06 -2.79
N CYS A 36 -36.51 -3.87 -3.80
CA CYS A 36 -35.65 -4.95 -4.30
C CYS A 36 -34.37 -4.43 -4.97
N ILE A 37 -34.47 -3.33 -5.74
CA ILE A 37 -33.32 -2.66 -6.35
C ILE A 37 -32.42 -2.03 -5.27
N ALA A 38 -33.02 -1.32 -4.30
CA ALA A 38 -32.27 -0.75 -3.17
C ALA A 38 -31.61 -1.85 -2.32
N ALA A 39 -32.29 -2.97 -2.06
CA ALA A 39 -31.73 -4.11 -1.35
C ALA A 39 -30.59 -4.76 -2.12
N SER A 40 -30.65 -4.84 -3.45
CA SER A 40 -29.57 -5.35 -4.30
C SER A 40 -28.34 -4.44 -4.32
N ALA A 41 -28.55 -3.11 -4.32
CA ALA A 41 -27.49 -2.13 -4.20
C ALA A 41 -26.84 -2.15 -2.81
N ILE A 42 -27.62 -2.33 -1.74
CA ILE A 42 -27.15 -2.50 -0.35
C ILE A 42 -26.52 -3.90 -0.13
N ALA A 43 -26.88 -4.90 -0.93
CA ALA A 43 -26.34 -6.25 -0.90
C ALA A 43 -25.06 -6.45 -1.72
N GLN A 44 -24.59 -5.43 -2.46
CA GLN A 44 -23.19 -5.37 -2.85
C GLN A 44 -22.33 -5.15 -1.60
N GLY A 45 -22.09 -6.24 -0.85
CA GLY A 45 -21.08 -6.25 0.18
C GLY A 45 -19.76 -5.75 -0.38
N GLN A 46 -19.01 -5.00 0.42
CA GLN A 46 -17.70 -4.44 0.04
C GLN A 46 -16.85 -5.56 -0.56
N THR A 47 -16.60 -5.46 -1.87
CA THR A 47 -15.86 -6.49 -2.60
C THR A 47 -14.37 -6.26 -2.38
N SER A 48 -13.66 -7.30 -1.96
CA SER A 48 -12.25 -7.18 -1.60
C SER A 48 -11.45 -8.43 -1.93
N ALA A 49 -10.13 -8.25 -2.04
CA ALA A 49 -9.16 -9.32 -2.15
C ALA A 49 -8.03 -9.16 -1.14
N SER A 50 -7.54 -10.28 -0.62
CA SER A 50 -6.24 -10.34 0.08
C SER A 50 -5.16 -10.77 -0.90
N VAL A 51 -3.94 -10.29 -0.69
CA VAL A 51 -2.81 -10.59 -1.59
C VAL A 51 -1.70 -11.28 -0.83
N LEU A 52 -1.32 -12.48 -1.26
CA LEU A 52 -0.24 -13.26 -0.68
C LEU A 52 1.05 -12.97 -1.45
N CYS A 53 2.16 -12.76 -0.75
CA CYS A 53 3.50 -12.56 -1.33
C CYS A 53 4.40 -13.73 -0.93
N TYR A 54 4.77 -14.54 -1.93
CA TYR A 54 5.75 -15.64 -1.85
C TYR A 54 7.04 -15.26 -2.58
N HIS A 55 8.11 -16.04 -2.40
CA HIS A 55 9.41 -15.79 -3.08
C HIS A 55 9.94 -17.05 -3.78
N ALA A 56 10.07 -18.17 -3.06
CA ALA A 56 10.67 -19.38 -3.62
C ALA A 56 9.98 -20.68 -3.14
N PHE A 57 10.07 -21.71 -3.97
CA PHE A 57 9.46 -23.02 -3.77
C PHE A 57 10.48 -24.15 -3.89
N LEU A 58 11.42 -24.24 -2.94
CA LEU A 58 12.46 -25.27 -2.93
C LEU A 58 12.23 -26.23 -1.76
N ASP A 59 12.45 -27.52 -2.00
CA ASP A 59 12.46 -28.54 -0.97
C ASP A 59 13.73 -28.43 -0.11
N LYS A 60 13.75 -27.43 0.77
CA LYS A 60 14.85 -27.14 1.68
C LYS A 60 14.38 -27.37 3.12
N LYS A 61 15.17 -28.17 3.86
CA LYS A 61 15.01 -28.39 5.30
C LYS A 61 15.08 -27.05 6.06
N LYS A 62 13.90 -26.50 6.40
CA LYS A 62 13.55 -25.50 7.44
C LYS A 62 14.37 -24.20 7.62
N LYS A 63 15.42 -23.90 6.85
CA LYS A 63 16.32 -22.78 7.14
C LYS A 63 15.96 -21.44 6.49
N ASP A 64 15.17 -21.44 5.42
CA ASP A 64 14.81 -20.21 4.71
C ASP A 64 13.37 -19.81 5.04
N LEU A 65 13.19 -18.60 5.56
CA LEU A 65 11.91 -18.07 6.02
C LEU A 65 10.91 -17.82 4.90
N PHE A 66 11.39 -17.58 3.67
CA PHE A 66 10.57 -17.21 2.51
C PHE A 66 10.45 -18.34 1.48
N CYS A 67 11.00 -19.51 1.79
CA CYS A 67 11.03 -20.67 0.92
C CYS A 67 10.13 -21.79 1.47
N PHE A 68 9.25 -22.29 0.61
CA PHE A 68 8.29 -23.35 0.92
C PHE A 68 8.50 -24.57 0.02
N SER A 69 8.11 -25.76 0.45
CA SER A 69 7.98 -26.89 -0.49
C SER A 69 6.73 -26.74 -1.35
N LEU A 70 6.63 -27.54 -2.42
CA LEU A 70 5.40 -27.62 -3.22
C LEU A 70 4.22 -28.16 -2.40
N ASP A 71 4.47 -29.08 -1.47
CA ASP A 71 3.44 -29.61 -0.57
C ASP A 71 2.94 -28.54 0.42
N GLU A 72 3.84 -27.72 0.96
CA GLU A 72 3.46 -26.58 1.80
C GLU A 72 2.61 -25.57 1.01
N LEU A 73 3.03 -25.23 -0.21
CA LEU A 73 2.25 -24.35 -1.09
C LEU A 73 0.86 -24.92 -1.38
N ASN A 74 0.78 -26.21 -1.71
CA ASN A 74 -0.50 -26.87 -2.00
C ASN A 74 -1.40 -26.90 -0.75
N SER A 75 -0.84 -27.21 0.42
CA SER A 75 -1.55 -27.17 1.71
C SER A 75 -2.11 -25.77 2.02
N HIS A 76 -1.34 -24.72 1.76
CA HIS A 76 -1.80 -23.34 1.93
C HIS A 76 -2.99 -23.01 1.01
N ILE A 77 -2.95 -23.46 -0.25
CA ILE A 77 -4.03 -23.27 -1.21
C ILE A 77 -5.31 -23.97 -0.75
N GLU A 78 -5.19 -25.25 -0.36
CA GLU A 78 -6.34 -26.05 0.08
C GLU A 78 -6.98 -25.49 1.34
N ARG A 79 -6.18 -25.02 2.31
CA ARG A 79 -6.71 -24.36 3.52
C ARG A 79 -7.53 -23.12 3.22
N PHE A 80 -7.17 -22.33 2.21
CA PHE A 80 -7.98 -21.19 1.82
C PHE A 80 -9.25 -21.61 1.06
N ARG A 81 -9.18 -22.66 0.24
CA ARG A 81 -10.36 -23.21 -0.45
C ARG A 81 -11.38 -23.78 0.51
N SER A 82 -10.95 -24.52 1.54
CA SER A 82 -11.84 -25.06 2.56
C SER A 82 -12.59 -23.96 3.32
N GLU A 83 -12.01 -22.75 3.36
CA GLU A 83 -12.60 -21.54 3.95
C GLU A 83 -13.41 -20.70 2.93
N GLY A 84 -13.68 -21.26 1.74
CA GLY A 84 -14.48 -20.64 0.69
C GLY A 84 -13.80 -19.51 -0.07
N PHE A 85 -12.46 -19.43 -0.05
CA PHE A 85 -11.73 -18.44 -0.84
C PHE A 85 -11.61 -18.85 -2.30
N ARG A 86 -11.72 -17.85 -3.16
CA ARG A 86 -11.48 -17.94 -4.59
C ARG A 86 -10.13 -17.32 -4.92
N PHE A 87 -9.34 -18.02 -5.71
CA PHE A 87 -8.12 -17.45 -6.28
C PHE A 87 -8.46 -16.63 -7.52
N VAL A 88 -7.98 -15.39 -7.58
CA VAL A 88 -8.27 -14.41 -8.64
C VAL A 88 -6.97 -13.89 -9.22
N SER A 89 -7.01 -13.44 -10.48
CA SER A 89 -5.85 -12.80 -11.12
C SER A 89 -5.76 -11.33 -10.76
N VAL A 90 -4.59 -10.71 -10.99
CA VAL A 90 -4.49 -9.25 -10.81
C VAL A 90 -5.41 -8.54 -11.80
N ALA A 91 -5.56 -9.07 -13.02
CA ALA A 91 -6.48 -8.53 -14.01
C ALA A 91 -7.93 -8.50 -13.51
N ASP A 92 -8.39 -9.52 -12.78
CA ASP A 92 -9.75 -9.56 -12.22
C ASP A 92 -9.95 -8.47 -11.15
N ILE A 93 -8.95 -8.26 -10.29
CA ILE A 93 -8.98 -7.21 -9.26
C ILE A 93 -9.02 -5.82 -9.92
N LEU A 94 -8.11 -5.57 -10.86
CA LEU A 94 -7.95 -4.25 -11.48
C LEU A 94 -9.14 -3.86 -12.37
N SER A 95 -9.83 -4.84 -12.94
CA SER A 95 -11.05 -4.61 -13.75
C SER A 95 -12.35 -4.67 -12.93
N GLY A 96 -12.28 -4.88 -11.61
CA GLY A 96 -13.46 -4.97 -10.76
C GLY A 96 -14.35 -6.18 -11.05
N ARG A 97 -13.80 -7.26 -11.61
CA ARG A 97 -14.54 -8.48 -11.98
C ARG A 97 -14.67 -9.50 -10.83
N ILE A 98 -14.10 -9.20 -9.66
CA ILE A 98 -14.24 -10.03 -8.46
C ILE A 98 -15.56 -9.74 -7.73
N ARG A 99 -15.99 -10.66 -6.85
CA ARG A 99 -17.21 -10.51 -6.05
C ARG A 99 -16.96 -11.00 -4.62
N GLY A 100 -17.59 -10.34 -3.64
CA GLY A 100 -17.46 -10.70 -2.22
C GLY A 100 -16.08 -10.41 -1.63
N SER A 101 -15.85 -10.85 -0.39
CA SER A 101 -14.63 -10.56 0.38
C SER A 101 -13.61 -11.71 0.42
N ARG A 102 -13.99 -12.91 -0.05
CA ARG A 102 -13.18 -14.13 -0.02
C ARG A 102 -12.42 -14.33 -1.33
N ASN A 103 -11.63 -13.34 -1.72
CA ASN A 103 -10.77 -13.42 -2.91
C ASN A 103 -9.30 -13.36 -2.50
N ILE A 104 -8.46 -14.17 -3.14
CA ILE A 104 -7.01 -14.18 -2.96
C ILE A 104 -6.30 -14.00 -4.28
N LEU A 105 -5.40 -13.02 -4.35
CA LEU A 105 -4.36 -12.95 -5.38
C LEU A 105 -3.06 -13.55 -4.80
N ILE A 106 -2.41 -14.41 -5.57
CA ILE A 106 -1.03 -14.85 -5.27
C ILE A 106 -0.07 -14.01 -6.09
N THR A 107 0.94 -13.45 -5.40
CA THR A 107 2.10 -12.80 -5.99
C THR A 107 3.36 -13.59 -5.63
N VAL A 108 4.30 -13.68 -6.57
CA VAL A 108 5.61 -14.29 -6.32
C VAL A 108 6.70 -13.34 -6.76
N ASP A 109 7.55 -12.94 -5.82
CA ASP A 109 8.60 -11.96 -6.04
C ASP A 109 9.89 -12.64 -6.53
N ASP A 110 10.83 -11.82 -6.98
CA ASP A 110 12.22 -12.11 -7.35
C ASP A 110 12.51 -12.92 -8.61
N GLY A 111 11.53 -13.62 -9.21
CA GLY A 111 11.79 -14.41 -10.42
C GLY A 111 12.69 -15.62 -10.18
N ASN A 112 12.57 -16.26 -9.02
CA ASN A 112 13.27 -17.51 -8.70
C ASN A 112 12.84 -18.65 -9.65
N ARG A 113 13.78 -19.50 -10.09
CA ARG A 113 13.50 -20.61 -11.00
C ARG A 113 12.52 -21.65 -10.46
N SER A 114 12.41 -21.78 -9.13
CA SER A 114 11.46 -22.71 -8.50
C SER A 114 10.00 -22.41 -8.82
N VAL A 115 9.70 -21.17 -9.20
CA VAL A 115 8.37 -20.75 -9.65
C VAL A 115 7.92 -21.55 -10.88
N TYR A 116 8.87 -21.97 -11.73
CA TYR A 116 8.56 -22.78 -12.90
C TYR A 116 7.91 -24.11 -12.50
N ASP A 117 8.53 -24.88 -11.60
CA ASP A 117 7.96 -26.11 -11.07
C ASP A 117 6.65 -25.87 -10.30
N ALA A 118 6.61 -24.82 -9.47
CA ALA A 118 5.42 -24.47 -8.71
C ALA A 118 4.23 -24.13 -9.61
N TYR A 119 4.47 -23.47 -10.74
CA TYR A 119 3.43 -23.16 -11.70
C TYR A 119 2.85 -24.42 -12.33
N TRP A 120 3.69 -25.29 -12.88
CA TRP A 120 3.23 -26.47 -13.59
C TRP A 120 2.61 -27.53 -12.68
N LYS A 121 3.14 -27.69 -11.45
CA LYS A 121 2.70 -28.74 -10.52
C LYS A 121 1.60 -28.28 -9.57
N VAL A 122 1.50 -26.98 -9.28
CA VAL A 122 0.55 -26.47 -8.28
C VAL A 122 -0.36 -25.40 -8.85
N PHE A 123 0.15 -24.27 -9.37
CA PHE A 123 -0.74 -23.17 -9.76
C PHE A 123 -1.65 -23.51 -10.94
N LYS A 124 -1.10 -24.05 -12.04
CA LYS A 124 -1.87 -24.35 -13.26
C LYS A 124 -2.96 -25.43 -13.03
N PRO A 125 -2.69 -26.58 -12.40
CA PRO A 125 -3.74 -27.56 -12.08
C PRO A 125 -4.85 -26.98 -11.19
N ASN A 126 -4.51 -25.98 -10.36
CA ASN A 126 -5.45 -25.32 -9.47
C ASN A 126 -6.14 -24.08 -10.08
N ASN A 127 -5.94 -23.83 -11.38
CA ASN A 127 -6.46 -22.65 -12.09
C ASN A 127 -6.08 -21.32 -11.41
N ILE A 128 -4.87 -21.26 -10.85
CA ILE A 128 -4.31 -20.07 -10.21
C ILE A 128 -3.39 -19.37 -11.20
N ARG A 129 -3.64 -18.09 -11.42
CA ARG A 129 -2.82 -17.21 -12.26
C ARG A 129 -2.06 -16.24 -11.35
N PRO A 130 -0.82 -16.58 -10.94
CA PRO A 130 -0.06 -15.71 -10.07
C PRO A 130 0.42 -14.46 -10.82
N LEU A 131 0.63 -13.38 -10.08
CA LEU A 131 1.39 -12.22 -10.54
C LEU A 131 2.87 -12.40 -10.17
N LEU A 132 3.73 -12.50 -11.16
CA LEU A 132 5.18 -12.63 -10.96
C LEU A 132 5.83 -11.26 -10.97
N ALA A 133 6.46 -10.87 -9.86
CA ALA A 133 7.20 -9.62 -9.76
C ALA A 133 8.68 -9.86 -10.11
N ILE A 134 9.10 -9.34 -11.27
CA ILE A 134 10.39 -9.68 -11.87
C ILE A 134 11.33 -8.49 -11.86
N TYR A 135 12.57 -8.70 -11.40
CA TYR A 135 13.67 -7.77 -11.63
C TYR A 135 14.62 -8.31 -12.70
N PRO A 136 14.68 -7.70 -13.90
CA PRO A 136 15.33 -8.28 -15.07
C PRO A 136 16.83 -8.57 -14.93
N HIS A 137 17.54 -7.89 -14.03
CA HIS A 137 19.00 -7.96 -13.97
C HIS A 137 19.54 -9.39 -13.80
N ILE A 138 18.81 -10.27 -13.10
CA ILE A 138 19.22 -11.65 -12.82
C ILE A 138 18.68 -12.70 -13.79
N ILE A 139 17.63 -12.38 -14.55
CA ILE A 139 16.91 -13.34 -15.41
C ILE A 139 17.84 -13.79 -16.54
N GLY A 140 18.00 -15.11 -16.68
CA GLY A 140 18.96 -15.74 -17.59
C GLY A 140 20.44 -15.58 -17.20
N LYS A 141 20.76 -14.92 -16.08
CA LYS A 141 22.15 -14.65 -15.65
C LYS A 141 22.55 -15.38 -14.37
N LYS A 142 21.60 -15.70 -13.48
CA LYS A 142 21.85 -16.39 -12.21
C LYS A 142 21.22 -17.78 -12.22
N ARG A 143 21.95 -18.79 -11.72
CA ARG A 143 21.48 -20.20 -11.70
C ARG A 143 20.18 -20.43 -10.92
N TYR A 144 19.89 -19.58 -9.94
CA TYR A 144 18.67 -19.64 -9.13
C TYR A 144 17.50 -18.85 -9.73
N ALA A 145 17.73 -18.06 -10.79
CA ALA A 145 16.72 -17.23 -11.43
C ALA A 145 16.12 -17.97 -12.63
N LEU A 146 14.90 -17.59 -13.02
CA LEU A 146 14.31 -18.01 -14.28
C LEU A 146 15.21 -17.61 -15.46
N THR A 147 15.13 -18.39 -16.53
CA THR A 147 15.59 -17.95 -17.86
C THR A 147 14.50 -17.09 -18.53
N TRP A 148 14.87 -16.35 -19.58
CA TRP A 148 13.89 -15.58 -20.36
C TRP A 148 12.87 -16.48 -21.07
N ASP A 149 13.28 -17.65 -21.56
CA ASP A 149 12.38 -18.61 -22.19
C ASP A 149 11.36 -19.15 -21.19
N GLN A 150 11.80 -19.55 -20.00
CA GLN A 150 10.90 -19.97 -18.92
C GLN A 150 9.94 -18.85 -18.52
N LEU A 151 10.41 -17.60 -18.43
CA LEU A 151 9.54 -16.48 -18.07
C LEU A 151 8.51 -16.19 -19.17
N ARG A 152 8.89 -16.27 -20.45
CA ARG A 152 7.95 -16.16 -21.58
C ARG A 152 6.89 -17.25 -21.53
N GLU A 153 7.30 -18.50 -21.36
CA GLU A 153 6.39 -19.63 -21.30
C GLU A 153 5.37 -19.51 -20.15
N LEU A 154 5.82 -19.05 -18.98
CA LEU A 154 4.94 -18.76 -17.84
C LEU A 154 3.94 -17.63 -18.17
N ALA A 155 4.40 -16.55 -18.80
CA ALA A 155 3.54 -15.44 -19.20
C ALA A 155 2.50 -15.87 -20.25
N ASP A 156 2.92 -16.66 -21.24
CA ASP A 156 2.05 -17.20 -22.29
C ASP A 156 1.05 -18.22 -21.75
N SER A 157 1.41 -18.94 -20.69
CA SER A 157 0.53 -19.87 -19.99
C SER A 157 -0.48 -19.20 -19.05
N GLY A 158 -0.37 -17.88 -18.83
CA GLY A 158 -1.36 -17.09 -18.10
C GLY A 158 -0.89 -16.48 -16.78
N CYS A 159 0.39 -16.56 -16.43
CA CYS A 159 0.96 -15.74 -15.36
C CYS A 159 0.93 -14.26 -15.75
N ASP A 160 0.47 -13.40 -14.84
CA ASP A 160 0.59 -11.96 -15.01
C ASP A 160 2.00 -11.52 -14.59
N ILE A 161 2.55 -10.47 -15.20
CA ILE A 161 3.91 -10.00 -14.92
C ILE A 161 3.89 -8.56 -14.40
N ALA A 162 4.61 -8.32 -13.30
CA ALA A 162 4.89 -7.00 -12.74
C ALA A 162 6.40 -6.74 -12.76
N ALA A 163 6.76 -5.46 -12.85
CA ALA A 163 8.13 -5.02 -12.61
C ALA A 163 8.44 -4.99 -11.11
N HIS A 164 9.66 -5.39 -10.73
CA HIS A 164 10.13 -5.43 -9.35
C HIS A 164 11.47 -4.72 -9.16
N GLY A 165 11.64 -3.58 -9.82
CA GLY A 165 12.95 -2.97 -9.93
C GLY A 165 13.78 -3.57 -11.08
N TYR A 166 15.00 -3.09 -11.28
CA TYR A 166 15.96 -3.69 -12.21
C TYR A 166 17.03 -4.47 -11.46
N PHE A 167 17.69 -3.85 -10.47
CA PHE A 167 18.68 -4.51 -9.61
C PHE A 167 18.12 -4.90 -8.23
N HIS A 168 16.84 -4.62 -7.95
CA HIS A 168 16.21 -4.87 -6.66
C HIS A 168 16.79 -3.97 -5.54
N LEU A 169 16.93 -2.66 -5.83
CA LEU A 169 17.41 -1.65 -4.88
C LEU A 169 16.27 -0.98 -4.11
N LYS A 170 16.60 -0.37 -2.97
CA LYS A 170 15.67 0.50 -2.23
C LYS A 170 15.43 1.80 -3.02
N ILE A 171 14.25 1.94 -3.59
CA ILE A 171 13.86 3.10 -4.40
C ILE A 171 13.43 4.25 -3.47
N ASN A 172 14.36 5.14 -3.15
CA ASN A 172 14.15 6.24 -2.22
C ASN A 172 14.90 7.52 -2.66
N GLN A 173 14.70 8.60 -1.89
CA GLN A 173 15.34 9.89 -2.13
C GLN A 173 16.87 9.78 -2.20
N ARG A 174 17.47 8.99 -1.32
CA ARG A 174 18.92 8.79 -1.30
C ARG A 174 19.42 8.17 -2.60
N LEU A 175 18.76 7.13 -3.10
CA LEU A 175 19.14 6.51 -4.38
C LEU A 175 19.00 7.51 -5.54
N PHE A 176 17.93 8.31 -5.54
CA PHE A 176 17.71 9.33 -6.56
C PHE A 176 18.82 10.41 -6.55
N GLU A 177 19.25 10.86 -5.37
CA GLU A 177 20.26 11.91 -5.23
C GLU A 177 21.68 11.39 -5.49
N GLU A 178 22.03 10.24 -4.90
CA GLU A 178 23.40 9.69 -4.99
C GLU A 178 23.64 9.00 -6.34
N ASN A 179 22.63 8.31 -6.89
CA ASN A 179 22.76 7.48 -8.09
C ASN A 179 21.50 7.55 -8.98
N PRO A 180 21.19 8.72 -9.58
CA PRO A 180 19.99 8.91 -10.39
C PRO A 180 19.88 7.95 -11.59
N GLN A 181 21.01 7.49 -12.13
CA GLN A 181 21.02 6.46 -13.16
C GLN A 181 20.44 5.15 -12.65
N TYR A 182 20.85 4.66 -11.48
CA TYR A 182 20.32 3.42 -10.91
C TYR A 182 18.86 3.58 -10.51
N PHE A 183 18.48 4.75 -9.96
CA PHE A 183 17.07 5.07 -9.72
C PHE A 183 16.23 4.95 -10.99
N ASN A 184 16.70 5.50 -12.12
CA ASN A 184 16.01 5.42 -13.39
C ASN A 184 15.96 3.98 -13.93
N MET A 185 17.03 3.21 -13.75
CA MET A 185 17.05 1.80 -14.16
C MET A 185 16.01 0.99 -13.39
N GLU A 186 15.89 1.18 -12.07
CA GLU A 186 14.90 0.49 -11.24
C GLU A 186 13.45 0.66 -11.74
N ILE A 187 13.12 1.83 -12.30
CA ILE A 187 11.74 2.16 -12.67
C ILE A 187 11.50 2.04 -14.17
N TYR A 188 12.25 2.78 -14.98
CA TYR A 188 11.99 2.95 -16.42
C TYR A 188 12.59 1.81 -17.23
N ASP A 189 13.86 1.46 -17.00
CA ASP A 189 14.50 0.39 -17.77
C ASP A 189 13.96 -0.99 -17.39
N SER A 190 13.59 -1.19 -16.11
CA SER A 190 12.88 -2.40 -15.68
C SER A 190 11.61 -2.63 -16.53
N LYS A 191 10.76 -1.61 -16.66
CA LYS A 191 9.56 -1.66 -17.51
C LYS A 191 9.92 -2.00 -18.95
N LYS A 192 10.80 -1.18 -19.54
CA LYS A 192 11.16 -1.26 -20.96
C LYS A 192 11.70 -2.64 -21.32
N ILE A 193 12.60 -3.20 -20.50
CA ILE A 193 13.23 -4.49 -20.76
C ILE A 193 12.20 -5.62 -20.66
N LEU A 194 11.33 -5.59 -19.65
CA LEU A 194 10.26 -6.58 -19.52
C LEU A 194 9.30 -6.51 -20.71
N GLU A 195 8.87 -5.32 -21.11
CA GLU A 195 7.97 -5.13 -22.25
C GLU A 195 8.61 -5.62 -23.56
N GLN A 196 9.91 -5.36 -23.75
CA GLN A 196 10.66 -5.83 -24.92
C GLN A 196 10.84 -7.36 -24.93
N GLN A 197 11.19 -7.97 -23.81
CA GLN A 197 11.46 -9.41 -23.73
C GLN A 197 10.21 -10.28 -23.80
N LEU A 198 9.07 -9.73 -23.39
CA LEU A 198 7.80 -10.45 -23.27
C LEU A 198 6.75 -10.01 -24.30
N ASN A 199 7.02 -8.94 -25.06
CA ASN A 199 6.10 -8.34 -26.02
C ASN A 199 4.70 -8.06 -25.42
N ARG A 200 4.68 -7.56 -24.18
CA ARG A 200 3.46 -7.33 -23.38
C ARG A 200 3.63 -6.08 -22.56
N LYS A 201 2.54 -5.33 -22.35
CA LYS A 201 2.55 -4.13 -21.52
C LYS A 201 2.72 -4.48 -20.04
N ILE A 202 3.56 -3.75 -19.30
CA ILE A 202 3.76 -3.93 -17.87
C ILE A 202 3.10 -2.78 -17.09
N ASP A 203 1.87 -2.99 -16.64
CA ASP A 203 1.07 -1.97 -15.95
C ASP A 203 1.26 -1.95 -14.42
N VAL A 204 1.85 -3.01 -13.86
CA VAL A 204 1.95 -3.22 -12.41
C VAL A 204 3.41 -3.17 -11.96
N PHE A 205 3.66 -2.48 -10.85
CA PHE A 205 4.92 -2.48 -10.14
C PHE A 205 4.79 -3.14 -8.77
N VAL A 206 5.88 -3.69 -8.27
CA VAL A 206 5.98 -4.16 -6.88
C VAL A 206 7.23 -3.53 -6.30
N TYR A 207 7.12 -2.81 -5.17
CA TYR A 207 8.28 -2.14 -4.59
C TYR A 207 9.25 -3.16 -3.97
N PRO A 208 10.54 -3.16 -4.35
CA PRO A 208 11.56 -3.87 -3.59
C PRO A 208 11.51 -3.46 -2.13
N PHE A 209 11.55 -4.44 -1.23
CA PHE A 209 11.41 -4.23 0.23
C PHE A 209 10.10 -3.57 0.67
N GLY A 210 9.11 -3.45 -0.22
CA GLY A 210 7.84 -2.76 0.04
C GLY A 210 7.95 -1.25 0.25
N LEU A 211 9.09 -0.64 -0.09
CA LEU A 211 9.36 0.78 0.19
C LEU A 211 8.68 1.69 -0.83
N SER A 212 7.50 2.21 -0.49
CA SER A 212 6.76 3.20 -1.28
C SER A 212 7.07 4.62 -0.80
N THR A 213 7.92 5.34 -1.55
CA THR A 213 8.24 6.75 -1.29
C THR A 213 7.56 7.68 -2.30
N ASP A 214 7.34 8.94 -1.94
CA ASP A 214 6.71 9.92 -2.84
C ASP A 214 7.45 10.06 -4.18
N ILE A 215 8.78 10.04 -4.13
CA ILE A 215 9.61 10.12 -5.34
C ILE A 215 9.46 8.87 -6.21
N ALA A 216 9.35 7.68 -5.61
CA ALA A 216 9.08 6.45 -6.34
C ALA A 216 7.69 6.48 -6.98
N ILE A 217 6.66 6.91 -6.24
CA ILE A 217 5.29 7.03 -6.75
C ILE A 217 5.23 7.98 -7.95
N GLN A 218 5.86 9.16 -7.85
CA GLN A 218 5.90 10.12 -8.95
C GLN A 218 6.60 9.54 -10.19
N ALA A 219 7.74 8.90 -10.01
CA ALA A 219 8.48 8.28 -11.11
C ALA A 219 7.71 7.10 -11.74
N LEU A 220 7.00 6.29 -10.95
CA LEU A 220 6.15 5.21 -11.47
C LEU A 220 4.99 5.75 -12.32
N LYS A 221 4.35 6.84 -11.87
CA LYS A 221 3.31 7.54 -12.65
C LYS A 221 3.86 8.04 -13.98
N HIS A 222 5.03 8.68 -13.97
CA HIS A 222 5.68 9.16 -15.20
C HIS A 222 6.12 8.03 -16.13
N ALA A 223 6.54 6.90 -15.59
CA ALA A 223 6.87 5.70 -16.36
C ALA A 223 5.61 4.97 -16.91
N GLY A 224 4.40 5.44 -16.58
CA GLY A 224 3.15 4.87 -17.07
C GLY A 224 2.76 3.55 -16.40
N TYR A 225 3.26 3.26 -15.19
CA TYR A 225 2.65 2.23 -14.35
C TYR A 225 1.28 2.70 -13.86
N ARG A 226 0.35 1.76 -13.68
CA ARG A 226 -1.02 2.05 -13.24
C ARG A 226 -1.27 1.68 -11.78
N TYR A 227 -0.55 0.67 -11.30
CA TYR A 227 -0.71 0.13 -9.96
C TYR A 227 0.64 -0.25 -9.37
N ALA A 228 0.78 -0.16 -8.04
CA ALA A 228 1.96 -0.63 -7.34
C ALA A 228 1.63 -1.29 -5.99
N PHE A 229 2.31 -2.39 -5.69
CA PHE A 229 2.12 -3.15 -4.45
C PHE A 229 3.26 -2.94 -3.45
N THR A 230 2.90 -2.80 -2.17
CA THR A 230 3.82 -2.76 -1.02
C THR A 230 3.83 -4.11 -0.30
N ILE A 231 4.34 -4.15 0.93
CA ILE A 231 4.23 -5.30 1.85
C ILE A 231 3.39 -4.95 3.09
N ASP A 232 2.66 -3.84 3.03
CA ASP A 232 1.75 -3.44 4.10
C ASP A 232 0.60 -4.44 4.17
N LYS A 233 0.27 -4.88 5.39
CA LYS A 233 -0.76 -5.89 5.59
C LYS A 233 -2.13 -5.26 5.47
N GLY A 234 -2.96 -5.79 4.57
CA GLY A 234 -4.31 -5.28 4.36
C GLY A 234 -5.04 -6.00 3.24
N LYS A 235 -6.29 -5.59 3.02
CA LYS A 235 -7.10 -6.01 1.88
C LYS A 235 -7.15 -4.91 0.84
N ILE A 236 -7.37 -5.29 -0.41
CA ILE A 236 -7.67 -4.38 -1.51
C ILE A 236 -9.19 -4.34 -1.64
N ASP A 237 -9.78 -3.17 -1.45
CA ASP A 237 -11.18 -2.95 -1.78
C ASP A 237 -11.33 -2.61 -3.27
N THR A 238 -12.39 -3.13 -3.89
CA THR A 238 -12.67 -2.97 -5.32
C THR A 238 -14.09 -2.45 -5.53
N PRO A 239 -14.34 -1.59 -6.55
CA PRO A 239 -13.38 -1.10 -7.54
C PRO A 239 -12.35 -0.12 -6.95
N LEU A 240 -11.18 -0.01 -7.59
CA LEU A 240 -10.11 0.91 -7.17
C LEU A 240 -10.48 2.36 -7.55
N VAL A 241 -11.23 3.04 -6.67
CA VAL A 241 -11.85 4.36 -6.94
C VAL A 241 -10.94 5.58 -6.70
N HIS A 242 -9.75 5.44 -6.10
CA HIS A 242 -8.90 6.59 -5.75
C HIS A 242 -7.45 6.47 -6.22
N ASP A 243 -6.96 7.52 -6.88
CA ASP A 243 -5.60 7.65 -7.41
C ASP A 243 -4.50 7.46 -6.35
N ASN A 244 -4.74 7.90 -5.11
CA ASN A 244 -3.76 7.81 -4.03
C ASN A 244 -3.59 6.37 -3.48
N GLY A 245 -4.56 5.47 -3.69
CA GLY A 245 -4.49 4.08 -3.22
C GLY A 245 -3.87 3.10 -4.23
N ARG A 246 -3.84 3.45 -5.52
CA ARG A 246 -3.40 2.54 -6.59
C ARG A 246 -1.91 2.21 -6.55
N PHE A 247 -1.09 3.09 -5.96
CA PHE A 247 0.36 2.93 -5.84
C PHE A 247 0.83 2.47 -4.45
N GLY A 248 -0.09 1.95 -3.63
CA GLY A 248 0.17 1.49 -2.27
C GLY A 248 -0.65 0.25 -1.92
N LEU A 249 -0.82 -0.68 -2.87
CA LEU A 249 -1.68 -1.84 -2.68
C LEU A 249 -1.06 -2.83 -1.67
N PRO A 250 -1.80 -3.24 -0.63
CA PRO A 250 -1.28 -4.08 0.45
C PRO A 250 -1.02 -5.52 0.02
N ARG A 251 -0.03 -6.16 0.65
CA ARG A 251 0.26 -7.60 0.53
C ARG A 251 0.68 -8.21 1.87
N TYR A 252 0.30 -9.46 2.09
CA TYR A 252 0.78 -10.27 3.19
C TYR A 252 2.05 -11.00 2.76
N MET A 253 3.19 -10.54 3.29
CA MET A 253 4.45 -11.28 3.20
C MET A 253 4.32 -12.64 3.89
N ILE A 254 4.42 -13.73 3.13
CA ILE A 254 4.28 -15.08 3.65
C ILE A 254 5.64 -15.61 4.06
N THR A 255 5.78 -15.88 5.35
CA THR A 255 6.96 -16.51 5.93
C THR A 255 6.56 -17.77 6.69
N ARG A 256 7.47 -18.74 6.84
CA ARG A 256 7.17 -19.99 7.56
C ARG A 256 6.69 -19.73 9.00
N SER A 257 7.29 -18.77 9.69
CA SER A 257 6.89 -18.38 11.05
C SER A 257 5.64 -17.47 11.08
N GLY A 258 5.35 -16.76 10.00
CA GLY A 258 4.24 -15.80 9.90
C GLY A 258 2.98 -16.35 9.23
N TRP A 259 3.03 -17.57 8.68
CA TRP A 259 1.94 -18.17 7.91
C TRP A 259 0.62 -18.20 8.68
N GLU A 260 0.59 -18.80 9.88
CA GLU A 260 -0.63 -18.92 10.67
C GLU A 260 -1.23 -17.56 11.04
N TYR A 261 -0.37 -16.58 11.33
CA TYR A 261 -0.82 -15.21 11.58
C TYR A 261 -1.50 -14.62 10.33
N CYS A 262 -0.89 -14.77 9.15
CA CYS A 262 -1.43 -14.23 7.90
C CYS A 262 -2.75 -14.91 7.54
N PHE A 263 -2.80 -16.24 7.61
CA PHE A 263 -4.01 -17.03 7.38
C PHE A 263 -5.15 -16.55 8.28
N ASN A 264 -4.97 -16.54 9.60
CA ASN A 264 -6.00 -16.13 10.56
C ASN A 264 -6.40 -14.65 10.42
N ARG A 265 -5.50 -13.77 9.96
CA ARG A 265 -5.83 -12.37 9.70
C ARG A 265 -6.69 -12.22 8.45
N ILE A 266 -6.39 -12.97 7.38
CA ILE A 266 -7.17 -12.96 6.13
C ILE A 266 -8.58 -13.49 6.35
N ILE A 267 -8.72 -14.59 7.11
CA ILE A 267 -10.03 -15.15 7.49
C ILE A 267 -10.88 -14.12 8.23
N ARG A 268 -10.31 -13.48 9.28
CA ARG A 268 -11.02 -12.44 10.05
C ARG A 268 -11.42 -11.24 9.20
N ASN A 269 -10.55 -10.80 8.29
CA ASN A 269 -10.85 -9.68 7.40
C ASN A 269 -12.00 -10.00 6.42
N ALA A 270 -12.10 -11.26 5.97
CA ALA A 270 -13.21 -11.69 5.13
C ALA A 270 -14.53 -11.82 5.91
N GLN A 271 -14.47 -12.23 7.19
CA GLN A 271 -15.63 -12.34 8.10
C GLN A 271 -16.15 -10.98 8.58
N GLY A 272 -15.28 -10.01 8.85
CA GLY A 272 -15.69 -8.67 9.30
C GLY A 272 -16.59 -7.92 8.29
N ALA A 273 -16.52 -8.28 7.01
CA ALA A 273 -17.45 -7.81 5.98
C ALA A 273 -18.88 -8.38 6.13
N ALA A 274 -19.03 -9.55 6.77
CA ALA A 274 -20.31 -10.19 7.04
C ALA A 274 -20.91 -9.77 8.40
N SER A 275 -20.09 -9.55 9.43
CA SER A 275 -20.56 -9.26 10.80
C SER A 275 -21.07 -7.82 11.02
N LEU A 276 -20.68 -6.86 10.17
CA LEU A 276 -21.13 -5.46 10.28
C LEU A 276 -22.63 -5.25 9.93
N LYS A 277 -23.32 -6.26 9.40
CA LYS A 277 -24.77 -6.18 9.12
C LYS A 277 -25.68 -6.67 10.26
N VAL A 278 -25.15 -7.37 11.27
CA VAL A 278 -25.96 -7.90 12.39
C VAL A 278 -25.87 -7.01 13.64
N ALA A 279 -24.79 -6.26 13.81
CA ALA A 279 -24.56 -5.45 15.01
C ALA A 279 -25.32 -4.10 15.05
N ARG A 280 -26.14 -3.77 14.04
CA ARG A 280 -26.95 -2.52 14.03
C ARG A 280 -28.42 -2.72 14.38
N THR A 281 -28.86 -3.93 14.69
CA THR A 281 -30.26 -4.20 15.08
C THR A 281 -30.43 -4.69 16.51
N ASN A 282 -29.36 -4.97 17.26
CA ASN A 282 -29.44 -5.48 18.63
C ASN A 282 -28.53 -4.69 19.60
N GLU A 283 -28.87 -3.44 19.87
CA GLU A 283 -28.49 -2.78 21.13
C GLU A 283 -29.72 -2.10 21.71
N ASN A 284 -30.61 -2.92 22.28
CA ASN A 284 -31.55 -2.47 23.30
C ASN A 284 -32.00 -3.66 24.14
N SER A 285 -31.16 -4.07 25.11
CA SER A 285 -31.63 -4.69 26.36
C SER A 285 -30.45 -4.86 27.33
N ASN A 286 -30.65 -4.26 28.51
CA ASN A 286 -29.81 -4.26 29.70
C ASN A 286 -29.30 -5.64 30.14
N GLY A 287 -28.08 -5.67 30.71
CA GLY A 287 -27.64 -6.75 31.60
C GLY A 287 -26.12 -6.91 31.72
N LYS A 288 -25.51 -6.27 32.74
CA LYS A 288 -24.28 -6.74 33.41
C LYS A 288 -24.71 -7.36 34.76
N PRO A 289 -23.90 -8.14 35.53
CA PRO A 289 -22.48 -8.52 35.36
C PRO A 289 -22.09 -9.96 35.81
N SER A 290 -20.82 -10.37 35.57
CA SER A 290 -19.85 -10.97 36.54
C SER A 290 -18.62 -11.45 35.74
N ILE A 291 -17.38 -10.96 35.91
CA ILE A 291 -16.36 -11.15 36.97
C ILE A 291 -16.23 -12.59 37.47
N LEU A 292 -15.22 -13.30 36.95
CA LEU A 292 -14.41 -14.26 37.71
C LEU A 292 -12.94 -14.09 37.31
N HIS A 293 -12.13 -13.93 38.36
CA HIS A 293 -10.67 -13.93 38.36
C HIS A 293 -10.11 -15.27 37.86
N ASP A 294 -8.96 -15.23 37.18
CA ASP A 294 -7.86 -16.12 37.56
C ASP A 294 -6.50 -15.47 37.26
N GLU A 295 -5.70 -15.33 38.31
CA GLU A 295 -4.32 -14.88 38.27
C GLU A 295 -3.40 -16.10 38.33
N ARG A 296 -2.16 -15.91 37.86
CA ARG A 296 -0.96 -16.76 38.02
C ARG A 296 -0.74 -17.81 36.91
N ARG A 297 0.26 -17.52 36.07
CA ARG A 297 1.59 -18.14 36.21
C ARG A 297 2.65 -17.46 35.34
N ASP A 298 3.69 -17.04 36.05
CA ASP A 298 5.11 -17.20 35.74
C ASP A 298 5.76 -16.32 34.67
N SER A 299 6.07 -15.11 35.15
CA SER A 299 7.33 -14.41 34.93
C SER A 299 8.55 -15.25 35.32
N ALA A 300 9.11 -16.04 34.40
CA ALA A 300 10.46 -16.62 34.57
C ALA A 300 11.09 -17.09 33.25
N ALA A 301 11.27 -16.20 32.26
CA ALA A 301 12.10 -16.51 31.07
C ALA A 301 12.69 -15.29 30.34
N ARG A 302 12.93 -14.17 31.03
CA ARG A 302 13.64 -13.01 30.48
C ARG A 302 14.73 -12.53 31.42
N LYS A 303 15.86 -13.24 31.41
CA LYS A 303 17.17 -12.77 31.91
C LYS A 303 18.24 -13.82 31.57
N SER A 304 18.66 -13.85 30.31
CA SER A 304 19.88 -14.51 29.85
C SER A 304 19.99 -14.27 28.34
N LEU A 305 21.18 -13.93 27.83
CA LEU A 305 21.51 -13.59 26.42
C LEU A 305 21.51 -12.09 26.06
N VAL A 306 22.04 -11.26 26.97
CA VAL A 306 22.78 -10.06 26.58
C VAL A 306 24.14 -10.17 27.26
N HIS A 307 25.06 -10.95 26.68
CA HIS A 307 26.54 -10.90 26.85
C HIS A 307 27.16 -12.15 26.22
N LYS A 308 27.38 -12.12 24.90
CA LYS A 308 28.46 -12.85 24.18
C LYS A 308 28.24 -12.72 22.68
N ARG A 309 28.97 -11.79 22.05
CA ARG A 309 29.59 -11.95 20.72
C ARG A 309 30.30 -10.64 20.31
N HIS A 310 31.34 -10.29 21.07
CA HIS A 310 32.49 -9.58 20.54
C HIS A 310 33.70 -10.49 20.73
N ARG A 311 34.12 -11.11 19.62
CA ARG A 311 35.38 -11.82 19.33
C ARG A 311 35.08 -13.04 18.46
N ARG A 312 35.30 -12.86 17.15
CA ARG A 312 35.88 -13.84 16.21
C ARG A 312 35.74 -13.25 14.80
N GLU A 313 36.50 -12.20 14.54
CA GLU A 313 36.97 -11.85 13.21
C GLU A 313 38.47 -12.10 13.22
N LYS A 314 38.89 -13.18 12.56
CA LYS A 314 40.21 -13.38 12.00
C LYS A 314 40.18 -14.66 11.17
N GLN A 315 40.73 -14.54 9.96
CA GLN A 315 41.12 -15.56 8.98
C GLN A 315 40.14 -15.89 7.85
N GLY A 316 40.50 -15.42 6.64
CA GLY A 316 40.48 -16.23 5.42
C GLY A 316 39.65 -15.72 4.25
N GLU A 317 40.13 -14.71 3.51
CA GLU A 317 39.75 -14.49 2.10
C GLU A 317 40.93 -14.91 1.20
N PRO A 318 40.70 -15.63 0.08
CA PRO A 318 41.72 -15.84 -0.94
C PRO A 318 41.60 -14.81 -2.07
N ASP A 319 42.78 -14.45 -2.57
CA ASP A 319 43.09 -13.43 -3.58
C ASP A 319 42.31 -13.55 -4.89
N SER A 320 41.95 -12.40 -5.48
CA SER A 320 41.73 -12.30 -6.92
C SER A 320 42.46 -11.08 -7.47
N ILE A 321 43.37 -11.40 -8.38
CA ILE A 321 44.31 -10.53 -9.10
C ILE A 321 43.53 -9.64 -10.07
N ILE A 322 43.69 -8.32 -9.97
CA ILE A 322 43.25 -7.35 -10.98
C ILE A 322 44.51 -6.76 -11.62
N ASP A 323 44.60 -6.94 -12.93
CA ASP A 323 45.66 -6.48 -13.83
C ASP A 323 45.51 -4.96 -14.07
N ASP A 324 46.50 -4.20 -13.62
CA ASP A 324 46.61 -2.75 -13.78
C ASP A 324 47.17 -2.39 -15.17
N LYS A 325 46.36 -1.75 -16.02
CA LYS A 325 46.87 -0.96 -17.17
C LYS A 325 46.31 0.46 -17.14
N PRO A 326 47.16 1.50 -17.29
CA PRO A 326 46.74 2.88 -17.10
C PRO A 326 46.02 3.44 -18.34
N ILE A 327 44.81 3.94 -18.15
CA ILE A 327 44.08 4.71 -19.16
C ILE A 327 44.65 6.14 -19.20
N ARG A 328 45.03 6.58 -20.40
CA ARG A 328 45.62 7.88 -20.72
C ARG A 328 44.65 9.05 -20.46
N ARG A 329 45.25 10.19 -20.10
CA ARG A 329 44.69 11.48 -19.63
C ARG A 329 43.53 12.05 -20.47
N ILE A 330 42.50 12.56 -19.78
CA ILE A 330 41.44 13.43 -20.33
C ILE A 330 41.79 14.90 -20.05
N PRO A 331 41.57 15.86 -20.98
CA PRO A 331 42.01 17.25 -20.82
C PRO A 331 41.28 18.02 -19.71
N THR A 332 42.06 18.77 -18.93
CA THR A 332 41.61 19.67 -17.86
C THR A 332 41.19 21.03 -18.42
N SER A 333 39.88 21.31 -18.48
CA SER A 333 39.35 22.68 -18.32
C SER A 333 37.82 22.73 -18.18
N PHE A 334 37.30 22.37 -17.01
CA PHE A 334 35.99 22.84 -16.56
C PHE A 334 36.18 23.81 -15.40
N LYS A 335 35.91 25.10 -15.63
CA LYS A 335 35.83 26.10 -14.57
C LYS A 335 34.75 25.65 -13.57
N ARG A 336 35.14 25.48 -12.30
CA ARG A 336 34.26 25.08 -11.19
C ARG A 336 33.09 26.07 -11.09
N LEU A 337 31.87 25.54 -11.08
CA LEU A 337 30.69 26.30 -10.66
C LEU A 337 30.84 26.69 -9.19
N PRO A 338 30.37 27.87 -8.76
CA PRO A 338 30.37 28.24 -7.36
C PRO A 338 29.54 27.23 -6.56
N PRO A 339 29.97 26.89 -5.33
CA PRO A 339 29.24 25.95 -4.50
C PRO A 339 27.82 26.48 -4.18
N PRO A 340 26.83 25.59 -4.02
CA PRO A 340 25.51 26.00 -3.56
C PRO A 340 25.63 26.69 -2.19
N ILE A 341 24.90 27.79 -2.02
CA ILE A 341 24.86 28.57 -0.78
C ILE A 341 24.40 27.63 0.36
N PRO A 342 25.13 27.54 1.48
CA PRO A 342 24.73 26.70 2.60
C PRO A 342 23.37 27.16 3.15
N ILE A 343 22.42 26.22 3.24
CA ILE A 343 21.15 26.46 3.93
C ILE A 343 21.44 26.36 5.43
N THR A 344 21.47 27.50 6.12
CA THR A 344 21.58 27.51 7.59
C THR A 344 20.25 27.06 8.19
N VAL A 345 20.16 25.78 8.56
CA VAL A 345 18.99 25.25 9.26
C VAL A 345 18.98 25.80 10.68
N GLY A 346 18.25 26.90 10.90
CA GLY A 346 18.00 27.41 12.24
C GLY A 346 17.30 26.34 13.09
N ARG A 347 17.92 25.95 14.21
CA ARG A 347 17.39 24.95 15.15
C ARG A 347 15.94 25.28 15.51
N VAL A 348 15.06 24.28 15.45
CA VAL A 348 13.71 24.40 15.99
C VAL A 348 13.85 24.51 17.51
N SER A 349 13.36 25.62 18.09
CA SER A 349 13.36 25.80 19.54
C SER A 349 12.61 24.65 20.22
N SER A 350 13.29 23.88 21.05
CA SER A 350 12.71 22.81 21.87
C SER A 350 11.94 23.34 23.09
N LYS A 351 11.91 24.67 23.30
CA LYS A 351 11.23 25.31 24.44
C LYS A 351 9.77 24.87 24.64
N PRO A 352 8.93 24.69 23.59
CA PRO A 352 7.54 24.25 23.80
C PRO A 352 7.44 22.82 24.36
N LEU A 353 8.31 21.91 23.92
CA LEU A 353 8.38 20.53 24.42
C LEU A 353 8.98 20.45 25.83
N GLN A 354 9.96 21.30 26.13
CA GLN A 354 10.54 21.40 27.48
C GLN A 354 9.54 21.98 28.48
N ASN A 355 8.76 23.00 28.08
CA ASN A 355 7.70 23.56 28.91
C ASN A 355 6.57 22.55 29.16
N PHE A 356 6.20 21.75 28.15
CA PHE A 356 5.22 20.67 28.30
C PHE A 356 5.70 19.57 29.23
N ALA A 357 6.96 19.12 29.09
CA ALA A 357 7.55 18.11 29.98
C ALA A 357 7.65 18.60 31.43
N MET A 358 7.98 19.89 31.64
CA MET A 358 7.99 20.54 32.94
C MET A 358 6.59 20.67 33.55
N GLU A 359 5.58 21.04 32.78
CA GLU A 359 4.19 21.12 33.24
C GLU A 359 3.63 19.73 33.60
N VAL A 360 3.92 18.70 32.81
CA VAL A 360 3.52 17.31 33.10
C VAL A 360 4.19 16.80 34.38
N ALA A 361 5.48 17.10 34.60
CA ALA A 361 6.19 16.76 35.83
C ALA A 361 5.66 17.51 37.07
N LEU A 362 5.25 18.77 36.93
CA LEU A 362 4.60 19.56 37.99
C LEU A 362 3.17 19.09 38.30
N ILE A 363 2.53 18.37 37.38
CA ILE A 363 1.18 17.84 37.53
C ILE A 363 1.18 16.48 38.23
N ASP A 364 2.18 15.63 37.95
CA ASP A 364 2.34 14.33 38.62
C ASP A 364 2.66 14.48 40.12
N THR A 365 3.29 15.60 40.51
CA THR A 365 3.62 15.93 41.91
C THR A 365 2.44 16.53 42.71
N ARG A 366 1.32 16.89 42.07
CA ARG A 366 0.10 17.41 42.73
C ARG A 366 -1.01 16.37 42.84
N ARG A 367 -0.71 15.12 42.51
CA ARG A 367 -1.65 14.01 42.58
C ARG A 367 -1.92 13.67 44.04
N ASP A 368 -2.97 14.27 44.59
CA ASP A 368 -3.42 13.97 45.95
C ASP A 368 -4.11 12.61 45.97
N SER A 369 -3.43 11.60 46.53
CA SER A 369 -3.91 10.23 46.64
C SER A 369 -5.17 10.07 47.50
N THR A 370 -5.67 11.16 48.09
CA THR A 370 -6.87 11.19 48.94
C THR A 370 -8.08 11.87 48.28
N ALA A 371 -7.95 12.38 47.04
CA ALA A 371 -9.03 13.07 46.34
C ALA A 371 -10.16 12.11 45.89
N SER A 372 -11.41 12.56 45.95
CA SER A 372 -12.56 11.75 45.53
C SER A 372 -12.53 11.43 44.02
N PRO A 373 -13.11 10.30 43.57
CA PRO A 373 -13.05 9.87 42.17
C PRO A 373 -13.58 10.89 41.16
N LEU A 374 -14.56 11.71 41.57
CA LEU A 374 -15.14 12.78 40.75
C LEU A 374 -14.15 13.92 40.50
N LYS A 375 -13.34 14.32 41.50
CA LYS A 375 -12.32 15.36 41.35
C LYS A 375 -11.14 14.90 40.51
N GLN A 376 -10.80 13.60 40.56
CA GLN A 376 -9.74 13.01 39.75
C GLN A 376 -10.11 12.97 38.25
N ALA A 377 -11.38 12.66 37.93
CA ALA A 377 -11.85 12.61 36.54
C ALA A 377 -11.86 13.99 35.86
N ASP A 378 -12.24 15.06 36.57
CA ASP A 378 -12.19 16.42 36.04
C ASP A 378 -10.75 16.95 35.87
N PHE A 379 -9.84 16.51 36.75
CA PHE A 379 -8.41 16.79 36.63
C PHE A 379 -7.81 16.13 35.39
N ASP A 380 -8.09 14.84 35.16
CA ASP A 380 -7.57 14.09 34.02
C ASP A 380 -8.12 14.63 32.69
N LYS A 381 -9.39 15.06 32.65
CA LYS A 381 -9.97 15.77 31.48
C LYS A 381 -9.24 17.09 31.20
N THR A 382 -8.93 17.86 32.24
CA THR A 382 -8.24 19.15 32.10
C THR A 382 -6.80 18.95 31.59
N LEU A 383 -6.10 17.94 32.11
CA LEU A 383 -4.76 17.56 31.65
C LEU A 383 -4.77 17.11 30.18
N HIS A 384 -5.74 16.27 29.82
CA HIS A 384 -5.88 15.76 28.45
C HIS A 384 -6.18 16.90 27.46
N ALA A 385 -7.07 17.84 27.81
CA ALA A 385 -7.39 18.99 26.98
C ALA A 385 -6.18 19.92 26.77
N LYS A 386 -5.37 20.13 27.81
CA LYS A 386 -4.13 20.92 27.70
C LYS A 386 -3.08 20.23 26.82
N ALA A 387 -2.91 18.92 26.96
CA ALA A 387 -1.99 18.13 26.13
C ALA A 387 -2.40 18.13 24.65
N GLU A 388 -3.69 17.99 24.37
CA GLU A 388 -4.22 18.02 23.01
C GLU A 388 -4.02 19.39 22.34
N LYS A 389 -4.25 20.48 23.09
CA LYS A 389 -3.99 21.85 22.61
C LYS A 389 -2.51 22.10 22.31
N ALA A 390 -1.60 21.61 23.17
CA ALA A 390 -0.16 21.73 22.96
C ALA A 390 0.32 20.94 21.72
N MET A 391 -0.15 19.71 21.55
CA MET A 391 0.18 18.87 20.40
C MET A 391 -0.34 19.47 19.09
N THR A 392 -1.58 19.99 19.09
CA THR A 392 -2.17 20.65 17.91
C THR A 392 -1.37 21.87 17.49
N GLY A 393 -0.94 22.72 18.43
CA GLY A 393 -0.08 23.87 18.16
C GLY A 393 1.28 23.46 17.59
N TYR A 394 1.87 22.37 18.09
CA TYR A 394 3.14 21.86 17.60
C TYR A 394 3.05 21.30 16.16
N TYR A 395 1.98 20.54 15.85
CA TYR A 395 1.71 20.05 14.51
C TYR A 395 1.50 21.19 13.49
N ALA A 396 0.79 22.25 13.88
CA ALA A 396 0.61 23.43 13.02
C ALA A 396 1.95 24.13 12.70
N LEU A 397 2.85 24.22 13.68
CA LEU A 397 4.18 24.81 13.50
C LEU A 397 5.05 23.98 12.53
N ILE A 398 5.04 22.65 12.66
CA ILE A 398 5.75 21.74 11.74
C ILE A 398 5.21 21.89 10.33
N LYS A 399 3.88 21.89 10.17
CA LYS A 399 3.22 22.02 8.86
C LYS A 399 3.57 23.35 8.18
N LYS A 400 3.58 24.46 8.94
CA LYS A 400 3.97 25.78 8.42
C LYS A 400 5.42 25.82 7.94
N LYS A 401 6.35 25.26 8.73
CA LYS A 401 7.78 25.15 8.34
C LYS A 401 8.00 24.23 7.14
N HIS A 402 7.30 23.09 7.08
CA HIS A 402 7.36 22.17 5.93
C HIS A 402 6.92 22.85 4.64
N ASN A 403 5.80 23.57 4.67
CA ASN A 403 5.31 24.31 3.50
C ASN A 403 6.28 25.41 3.04
N GLN A 404 6.90 26.12 3.99
CA GLN A 404 7.91 27.14 3.68
C GLN A 404 9.15 26.52 3.01
N LEU A 405 9.68 25.43 3.55
CA LEU A 405 10.83 24.72 2.99
C LEU A 405 10.52 24.11 1.61
N ALA A 406 9.30 23.62 1.41
CA ALA A 406 8.85 23.10 0.13
C ALA A 406 8.78 24.20 -0.95
N HIS A 407 8.31 25.41 -0.59
CA HIS A 407 8.26 26.55 -1.51
C HIS A 407 9.67 27.05 -1.89
N GLU A 408 10.57 27.16 -0.92
CA GLU A 408 11.96 27.59 -1.16
C GLU A 408 12.73 26.58 -2.04
N SER A 409 12.51 25.28 -1.81
CA SER A 409 13.12 24.20 -2.62
C SER A 409 12.57 24.19 -4.05
N TYR A 410 11.26 24.36 -4.22
CA TYR A 410 10.62 24.40 -5.54
C TYR A 410 11.04 25.63 -6.35
N ALA A 411 11.14 26.81 -5.71
CA ALA A 411 11.61 28.03 -6.37
C ALA A 411 13.07 27.91 -6.85
N THR A 412 13.92 27.28 -6.03
CA THR A 412 15.33 27.02 -6.36
C THR A 412 15.45 26.04 -7.53
N TYR A 413 14.68 24.95 -7.50
CA TYR A 413 14.64 23.97 -8.59
C TYR A 413 14.12 24.57 -9.91
N ARG A 414 13.07 25.39 -9.87
CA ARG A 414 12.54 26.09 -11.05
C ARG A 414 13.60 27.04 -11.65
N ASN A 415 14.36 27.76 -10.82
CA ASN A 415 15.43 28.63 -11.29
C ASN A 415 16.58 27.86 -11.94
N PHE A 416 16.94 26.69 -11.40
CA PHE A 416 17.93 25.80 -12.01
C PHE A 416 17.47 25.32 -13.39
N LEU A 417 16.23 24.85 -13.53
CA LEU A 417 15.69 24.40 -14.82
C LEU A 417 15.67 25.53 -15.87
N ARG A 418 15.34 26.76 -15.46
CA ARG A 418 15.40 27.94 -16.34
C ARG A 418 16.82 28.22 -16.85
N LEU A 419 17.83 28.09 -15.98
CA LEU A 419 19.24 28.28 -16.35
C LEU A 419 19.75 27.19 -17.32
N VAL A 420 19.36 25.94 -17.09
CA VAL A 420 19.71 24.81 -17.97
C VAL A 420 19.09 25.01 -19.36
N ARG A 421 17.80 25.37 -19.42
CA ARG A 421 17.10 25.64 -20.69
C ARG A 421 17.78 26.75 -21.50
N GLY A 422 18.11 27.88 -20.86
CA GLY A 422 18.82 28.98 -21.52
C GLY A 422 20.26 28.65 -21.96
N LYS A 423 20.90 27.61 -21.40
CA LYS A 423 22.18 27.10 -21.91
C LYS A 423 21.99 26.20 -23.13
N ILE A 424 20.99 25.32 -23.11
CA ILE A 424 20.64 24.46 -24.24
C ILE A 424 20.26 25.30 -25.46
N ASP A 425 19.45 26.34 -25.27
CA ASP A 425 19.02 27.21 -26.37
C ASP A 425 20.20 27.98 -27.00
N ARG A 426 21.18 28.42 -26.20
CA ARG A 426 22.42 29.03 -26.70
C ARG A 426 23.29 28.05 -27.49
N ILE A 427 23.40 26.80 -27.06
CA ILE A 427 24.14 25.76 -27.79
C ILE A 427 23.46 25.46 -29.12
N LYS A 428 22.13 25.33 -29.13
CA LYS A 428 21.36 25.15 -30.37
C LYS A 428 21.57 26.31 -31.35
N ASP A 429 21.59 27.54 -30.84
CA ASP A 429 21.81 28.73 -31.65
C ASP A 429 23.25 28.84 -32.19
N GLN A 430 24.25 28.40 -31.41
CA GLN A 430 25.63 28.28 -31.87
C GLN A 430 25.77 27.22 -32.96
N ILE A 431 25.14 26.05 -32.80
CA ILE A 431 25.12 25.00 -33.81
C ILE A 431 24.43 25.50 -35.09
N LYS A 432 23.29 26.17 -34.97
CA LYS A 432 22.58 26.75 -36.12
C LYS A 432 23.45 27.76 -36.88
N ARG A 433 24.14 28.66 -36.17
CA ARG A 433 25.08 29.62 -36.78
C ARG A 433 26.30 28.95 -37.42
N TYR A 434 26.80 27.87 -36.83
CA TYR A 434 27.90 27.10 -37.40
C TYR A 434 27.47 26.41 -38.70
N VAL A 435 26.29 25.79 -38.72
CA VAL A 435 25.75 25.14 -39.92
C VAL A 435 25.54 26.16 -41.04
N VAL A 436 24.88 27.29 -40.77
CA VAL A 436 24.62 28.36 -41.76
C VAL A 436 25.90 29.01 -42.31
N ARG A 437 27.02 28.94 -41.59
CA ARG A 437 28.31 29.48 -42.06
C ARG A 437 29.13 28.51 -42.91
N ASN A 438 28.89 27.21 -42.79
CA ASN A 438 29.74 26.17 -43.38
C ASN A 438 29.01 25.29 -44.40
N PHE A 439 27.72 25.53 -44.61
CA PHE A 439 26.84 24.96 -45.62
C PHE A 439 25.90 26.06 -46.11
#